data_AF-A0A5C8IF89-F1
#
_entry.id   AF-A0A5C8IF89-F1
#
_cell.length_a   1.000
_cell.length_b   1.000
_cell.length_c   1.000
_cell.angle_alpha   90.00
_cell.angle_beta   90.00
_cell.angle_gamma   90.00
#
_symmetry.space_group_name_H-M   'P 1'
#
loop_
_entity.id
_entity.type
_entity.pdbx_description
1 polymer ?
#
loop_
_entity_poly.entity_id
_entity_poly.type
_entity_poly.pdbx_seq_one_letter_code
_entity_poly.pdbx_strand_id
1 'polypeptide(L)'
;MIVDFFIAGDHEAGKALVHDILAEHGFAVEAVAPDGSWTIGRGSTTVTVLLGAMAGKKQRLVYTVSFFSHEGNLVARIAQQSGAGMMGGAIGMSRSRSVLTSLATAMQTRLTESQLFLGTVTA
;
A
#
# COMPACT_ATOMS: atom_id res chain seq x y z
N MET A 1 -2.45 -11.66 -1.46
CA MET A 1 -1.05 -11.28 -1.17
C MET A 1 -1.10 -10.24 -0.08
N ILE A 2 -0.42 -10.55 1.01
CA ILE A 2 -0.28 -9.71 2.19
C ILE A 2 1.21 -9.56 2.45
N VAL A 3 1.65 -8.36 2.81
CA VAL A 3 3.04 -8.09 3.18
C VAL A 3 3.07 -7.31 4.48
N ASP A 4 3.82 -7.82 5.45
CA ASP A 4 4.03 -7.20 6.75
C ASP A 4 5.44 -6.62 6.81
N PHE A 5 5.56 -5.39 7.30
CA PHE A 5 6.82 -4.72 7.58
C PHE A 5 6.93 -4.47 9.08
N PHE A 6 8.00 -4.96 9.68
CA PHE A 6 8.32 -4.73 11.09
C PHE A 6 9.24 -3.52 11.17
N ILE A 7 8.81 -2.52 11.93
CA ILE A 7 9.41 -1.19 11.99
C ILE A 7 9.79 -0.90 13.43
N ALA A 8 11.08 -0.62 13.66
CA ALA A 8 11.65 -0.25 14.95
C ALA A 8 11.31 1.20 15.31
N GLY A 9 11.53 1.54 16.58
CA GLY A 9 11.51 2.92 17.05
C GLY A 9 10.10 3.45 17.31
N ASP A 10 9.94 4.76 17.15
CA ASP A 10 8.68 5.46 17.41
C ASP A 10 7.61 5.10 16.37
N HIS A 11 6.41 4.77 16.84
CA HIS A 11 5.33 4.28 15.99
C HIS A 11 4.78 5.37 15.07
N GLU A 12 4.74 6.63 15.52
CA GLU A 12 4.23 7.73 14.70
C GLU A 12 5.26 8.14 13.64
N ALA A 13 6.55 8.14 13.97
CA ALA A 13 7.63 8.30 13.00
C ALA A 13 7.62 7.18 11.94
N GLY A 14 7.40 5.93 12.37
CA GLY A 14 7.25 4.80 11.45
C GLY A 14 6.08 4.96 10.49
N LYS A 15 4.90 5.36 11.00
CA LYS A 15 3.72 5.65 10.16
C LYS A 15 3.98 6.82 9.20
N ALA A 16 4.61 7.90 9.66
CA ALA A 16 4.95 9.04 8.80
C ALA A 16 5.86 8.62 7.64
N LEU A 17 6.88 7.81 7.91
CA LEU A 17 7.75 7.28 6.86
C LEU A 17 6.99 6.36 5.88
N VAL A 18 6.09 5.50 6.38
CA VAL A 18 5.22 4.68 5.51
C VAL A 18 4.38 5.57 4.60
N HIS A 19 3.79 6.63 5.15
CA HIS A 19 3.00 7.60 4.38
C HIS A 19 3.82 8.24 3.25
N ASP A 20 5.05 8.69 3.54
CA ASP A 20 5.91 9.33 2.55
C ASP A 20 6.30 8.38 1.41
N ILE A 21 6.67 7.13 1.75
CA ILE A 21 7.00 6.10 0.74
C ILE A 21 5.81 5.83 -0.18
N LEU A 22 4.58 5.77 0.38
CA LEU A 22 3.35 5.59 -0.38
C LEU A 22 3.13 6.76 -1.35
N ALA A 23 3.25 8.00 -0.87
CA ALA A 23 3.08 9.20 -1.68
C ALA A 23 4.08 9.25 -2.85
N GLU A 24 5.35 8.96 -2.60
CA GLU A 24 6.39 8.88 -3.63
C GLU A 24 6.10 7.80 -4.70
N HIS A 25 5.44 6.71 -4.31
CA HIS A 25 5.03 5.63 -5.22
C HIS A 25 3.68 5.90 -5.92
N GLY A 26 3.12 7.10 -5.74
CA GLY A 26 1.87 7.54 -6.37
C GLY A 26 0.62 6.93 -5.74
N PHE A 27 0.72 6.45 -4.50
CA PHE A 27 -0.43 6.11 -3.68
C PHE A 27 -0.88 7.34 -2.88
N ALA A 28 -2.19 7.50 -2.72
CA ALA A 28 -2.77 8.47 -1.79
C ALA A 28 -3.57 7.73 -0.72
N VAL A 29 -3.57 8.26 0.51
CA VAL A 29 -4.51 7.84 1.55
C VAL A 29 -5.88 8.41 1.20
N GLU A 30 -6.85 7.53 0.98
CA GLU A 30 -8.20 7.88 0.53
C GLU A 30 -9.20 7.91 1.69
N ALA A 31 -8.98 7.07 2.70
CA ALA A 31 -9.77 7.03 3.92
C ALA A 31 -8.93 6.49 5.07
N VAL A 32 -9.27 6.92 6.28
CA VAL A 32 -8.74 6.37 7.53
C VAL A 32 -9.91 5.75 8.29
N ALA A 33 -9.82 4.46 8.59
CA ALA A 33 -10.83 3.76 9.35
C ALA A 33 -10.72 4.06 10.86
N PRO A 34 -11.77 3.83 11.66
CA PRO A 34 -11.74 4.10 13.10
C PRO A 34 -10.65 3.35 13.88
N ASP A 35 -10.17 2.22 13.34
CA ASP A 35 -9.06 1.44 13.90
C ASP A 35 -7.68 1.99 13.51
N GLY A 36 -7.62 3.10 12.77
CA GLY A 36 -6.40 3.74 12.29
C GLY A 36 -5.82 3.11 11.03
N SER A 37 -6.48 2.12 10.43
CA SER A 37 -6.05 1.57 9.13
C SER A 37 -6.33 2.55 7.99
N TRP A 38 -5.49 2.51 6.95
CA TRP A 38 -5.59 3.38 5.79
C TRP A 38 -6.11 2.60 4.59
N THR A 39 -7.08 3.16 3.89
CA THR A 39 -7.38 2.78 2.52
C THR A 39 -6.49 3.62 1.61
N ILE A 40 -5.62 2.97 0.85
CA ILE A 40 -4.72 3.63 -0.09
C ILE A 40 -5.07 3.27 -1.52
N GLY A 41 -4.90 4.20 -2.45
CA GLY A 41 -5.09 3.90 -3.86
C GLY A 41 -4.14 4.61 -4.80
N ARG A 42 -3.88 3.95 -5.93
CA ARG A 42 -3.02 4.40 -7.01
C ARG A 42 -3.79 4.36 -8.32
N GLY A 43 -3.88 5.52 -8.97
CA GLY A 43 -4.68 5.75 -10.17
C GLY A 43 -5.77 6.80 -9.95
N SER A 44 -5.89 7.75 -10.89
CA SER A 44 -6.71 8.94 -10.73
C SER A 44 -8.21 8.68 -10.86
N THR A 45 -8.98 9.08 -9.85
CA THR A 45 -10.45 9.17 -9.89
C THR A 45 -10.89 10.17 -10.97
N THR A 46 -10.20 11.31 -11.08
CA THR A 46 -10.51 12.41 -12.01
C THR A 46 -10.26 12.05 -13.48
N VAL A 47 -9.15 11.38 -13.79
CA VAL A 47 -8.81 10.96 -15.16
C VAL A 47 -9.71 9.82 -15.62
N THR A 48 -10.15 8.95 -14.71
CA THR A 48 -11.09 7.86 -15.04
C THR A 48 -12.48 8.39 -15.41
N VAL A 49 -12.94 9.47 -14.76
CA VAL A 49 -14.20 10.14 -15.12
C VAL A 49 -14.05 10.95 -16.43
N LEU A 50 -12.95 11.69 -16.60
CA LEU A 50 -12.72 12.52 -17.80
C LEU A 50 -12.47 11.69 -19.07
N LEU A 51 -11.84 10.52 -18.96
CA LEU A 51 -11.66 9.56 -20.06
C LEU A 51 -12.86 8.63 -20.27
N GLY A 52 -13.93 8.80 -19.48
CA GLY A 52 -15.15 7.99 -19.57
C GLY A 52 -15.86 8.05 -20.94
N ALA A 53 -15.51 8.99 -21.80
CA ALA A 53 -16.01 9.07 -23.17
C ALA A 53 -15.15 8.30 -24.20
N MET A 54 -13.84 8.10 -23.96
CA MET A 54 -12.91 7.48 -24.92
C MET A 54 -11.69 6.90 -24.17
N ALA A 55 -11.39 5.62 -24.39
CA ALA A 55 -10.14 4.91 -24.03
C ALA A 55 -10.02 4.29 -22.62
N GLY A 56 -10.18 2.96 -22.60
CA GLY A 56 -9.31 2.05 -21.85
C GLY A 56 -9.34 2.16 -20.33
N LYS A 57 -10.18 1.32 -19.70
CA LYS A 57 -10.25 0.99 -18.27
C LYS A 57 -8.87 0.91 -17.58
N LYS A 58 -8.32 2.03 -17.10
CA LYS A 58 -7.20 2.02 -16.16
C LYS A 58 -7.75 1.60 -14.81
N GLN A 59 -7.65 0.31 -14.50
CA GLN A 59 -8.09 -0.25 -13.22
C GLN A 59 -7.38 0.46 -12.06
N ARG A 60 -8.17 1.09 -11.19
CA ARG A 60 -7.69 1.67 -9.92
C ARG A 60 -7.20 0.55 -9.02
N LEU A 61 -6.01 0.71 -8.44
CA LEU A 61 -5.48 -0.22 -7.45
C LEU A 61 -5.79 0.32 -6.06
N VAL A 62 -6.41 -0.50 -5.23
CA VAL A 62 -6.79 -0.15 -3.86
C VAL A 62 -6.29 -1.22 -2.91
N TYR A 63 -5.65 -0.79 -1.82
CA TYR A 63 -5.10 -1.64 -0.77
C TYR A 63 -5.47 -1.07 0.60
N THR A 64 -5.38 -1.91 1.61
CA THR A 64 -5.50 -1.52 3.01
C THR A 64 -4.12 -1.60 3.66
N VAL A 65 -3.75 -0.57 4.41
CA VAL A 65 -2.59 -0.56 5.30
C VAL A 65 -3.08 -0.57 6.74
N SER A 66 -2.88 -1.68 7.44
CA SER A 66 -3.22 -1.81 8.85
C SER A 66 -1.98 -1.63 9.71
N PHE A 67 -2.12 -0.91 10.81
CA PHE A 67 -1.04 -0.68 11.77
C PHE A 67 -1.39 -1.34 13.11
N PHE A 68 -0.45 -2.09 13.66
CA PHE A 68 -0.59 -2.70 14.99
C PHE A 68 0.78 -2.89 15.63
N SER A 69 0.80 -3.07 16.95
CA SER A 69 2.03 -3.37 17.69
C SER A 69 2.26 -4.87 17.79
N HIS A 70 3.48 -5.32 17.52
CA HIS A 70 3.92 -6.69 17.75
C HIS A 70 5.29 -6.67 18.43
N GLU A 71 5.37 -7.27 19.63
CA GLU A 71 6.59 -7.27 20.46
C GLU A 71 7.17 -5.86 20.71
N GLY A 72 6.29 -4.85 20.82
CA GLY A 72 6.68 -3.45 21.02
C GLY A 72 7.04 -2.69 19.74
N ASN A 73 7.15 -3.38 18.60
CA ASN A 73 7.46 -2.79 17.30
C ASN A 73 6.20 -2.49 16.50
N LEU A 74 6.26 -1.46 15.65
CA LEU A 74 5.19 -1.17 14.72
C LEU A 74 5.19 -2.20 13.60
N VAL A 75 4.03 -2.77 13.30
CA VAL A 75 3.81 -3.58 12.10
C VAL A 75 2.92 -2.81 11.14
N ALA A 76 3.41 -2.58 9.93
CA ALA A 76 2.62 -2.08 8.82
C ALA A 76 2.27 -3.25 7.88
N ARG A 77 1.00 -3.64 7.86
CA ARG A 77 0.47 -4.71 7.01
C ARG A 77 -0.21 -4.13 5.79
N ILE A 78 0.28 -4.47 4.59
CA ILE A 78 -0.35 -4.09 3.33
C ILE A 78 -1.09 -5.30 2.77
N ALA A 79 -2.40 -5.16 2.59
CA ALA A 79 -3.26 -6.19 2.03
C ALA A 79 -4.05 -5.65 0.83
N GLN A 80 -4.21 -6.46 -0.21
CA GLN A 80 -5.13 -6.13 -1.29
C GLN A 80 -6.57 -6.22 -0.78
N GLN A 81 -7.38 -5.18 -1.04
CA GLN A 81 -8.79 -5.20 -0.64
C GLN A 81 -9.52 -6.34 -1.37
N SER A 82 -10.20 -7.20 -0.61
CA SER A 82 -11.01 -8.30 -1.14
C SER A 82 -12.10 -7.74 -2.08
N GLY A 83 -12.12 -8.21 -3.33
CA GLY A 83 -13.08 -7.78 -4.36
C GLY A 83 -12.51 -6.86 -5.46
N ALA A 84 -11.49 -6.03 -5.18
CA ALA A 84 -10.90 -5.13 -6.18
C ALA A 84 -10.12 -5.88 -7.28
N GLY A 85 -9.54 -7.04 -6.95
CA GLY A 85 -8.86 -7.92 -7.91
C GLY A 85 -9.80 -8.77 -8.77
N MET A 86 -11.05 -9.00 -8.33
CA MET A 86 -12.01 -9.83 -9.08
C MET A 86 -12.60 -9.12 -10.30
N MET A 87 -12.70 -7.78 -10.26
CA MET A 87 -13.23 -7.00 -11.39
C MET A 87 -12.26 -6.89 -12.58
N GLY A 88 -11.01 -7.35 -12.44
CA GLY A 88 -9.97 -7.12 -13.44
C GLY A 88 -9.42 -8.33 -14.20
N GLY A 89 -9.88 -9.54 -13.88
CA GLY A 89 -9.36 -10.77 -14.47
C GLY A 89 -7.87 -11.03 -14.17
N ALA A 90 -7.27 -12.02 -14.85
CA ALA A 90 -5.89 -12.44 -14.61
C ALA A 90 -4.84 -11.32 -14.84
N ILE A 91 -5.10 -10.43 -15.81
CA ILE A 91 -4.25 -9.27 -16.10
C ILE A 91 -4.25 -8.29 -14.92
N GLY A 92 -5.42 -7.99 -14.35
CA GLY A 92 -5.55 -7.16 -13.16
C GLY A 92 -4.76 -7.73 -11.97
N MET A 93 -4.83 -9.04 -11.74
CA MET A 93 -4.06 -9.70 -10.68
C MET A 93 -2.54 -9.58 -10.89
N SER A 94 -2.04 -9.79 -12.11
CA SER A 94 -0.60 -9.69 -12.41
C SER A 94 -0.05 -8.27 -12.20
N ARG A 95 -0.81 -7.26 -12.62
CA ARG A 95 -0.44 -5.85 -12.45
C ARG A 95 -0.47 -5.42 -10.99
N SER A 96 -1.50 -5.80 -10.25
CA SER A 96 -1.59 -5.51 -8.80
C SER A 96 -0.43 -6.14 -8.03
N ARG A 97 -0.01 -7.35 -8.41
CA ARG A 97 1.16 -8.01 -7.81
C ARG A 97 2.45 -7.26 -8.13
N SER A 98 2.71 -6.95 -9.39
CA SER A 98 3.92 -6.21 -9.79
C SER A 98 4.02 -4.85 -9.10
N VAL A 99 2.91 -4.11 -8.99
CA VAL A 99 2.87 -2.83 -8.27
C VAL A 99 3.14 -3.01 -6.78
N LEU A 100 2.53 -4.02 -6.15
CA LEU A 100 2.75 -4.28 -4.73
C LEU A 100 4.17 -4.78 -4.45
N THR A 101 4.77 -5.60 -5.33
CA THR A 101 6.18 -5.99 -5.25
C THR A 101 7.10 -4.78 -5.34
N SER A 102 6.87 -3.88 -6.30
CA SER A 102 7.64 -2.64 -6.42
C SER A 102 7.53 -1.75 -5.18
N LEU A 103 6.32 -1.62 -4.62
CA LEU A 103 6.10 -0.87 -3.37
C LEU A 103 6.83 -1.56 -2.20
N ALA A 104 6.78 -2.89 -2.12
CA ALA A 104 7.44 -3.63 -1.06
C ALA A 104 8.97 -3.47 -1.10
N THR A 105 9.57 -3.50 -2.29
CA THR A 105 11.00 -3.22 -2.46
C THR A 105 11.37 -1.81 -2.02
N ALA A 106 10.54 -0.81 -2.34
CA ALA A 106 10.78 0.57 -1.91
C ALA A 106 10.63 0.75 -0.40
N MET A 107 9.60 0.14 0.19
CA MET A 107 9.40 0.09 1.65
C MET A 107 10.63 -0.50 2.34
N GLN A 108 11.09 -1.67 1.90
CA GLN A 108 12.28 -2.31 2.46
C GLN A 108 13.52 -1.40 2.34
N THR A 109 13.74 -0.80 1.17
CA THR A 109 14.91 0.08 0.93
C THR A 109 14.89 1.28 1.87
N ARG A 110 13.78 2.02 1.91
CA ARG A 110 13.65 3.25 2.70
C ARG A 110 13.63 3.01 4.21
N LEU A 111 12.98 1.94 4.66
CA LEU A 111 13.04 1.55 6.08
C LEU A 111 14.46 1.16 6.48
N THR A 112 15.23 0.52 5.58
CA THR A 112 16.63 0.17 5.84
C THR A 112 17.51 1.41 5.89
N GLU A 113 17.36 2.34 4.95
CA GLU A 113 18.09 3.62 4.93
C GLU A 113 17.83 4.45 6.18
N SER A 114 16.60 4.45 6.69
CA SER A 114 16.23 5.11 7.95
C SER A 114 16.61 4.32 9.20
N GLN A 115 17.22 3.14 9.07
CA GLN A 115 17.60 2.23 10.17
C GLN A 115 16.40 1.76 11.03
N LEU A 116 15.19 1.78 10.47
CA LEU A 116 13.97 1.35 11.15
C LEU A 116 13.51 -0.06 10.70
N PHE A 117 14.15 -0.68 9.71
CA PHE A 117 13.74 -1.98 9.20
C PHE A 117 14.17 -3.14 10.11
N LEU A 118 13.19 -3.89 10.62
CA LEU A 118 13.43 -5.12 11.41
C LEU A 118 13.23 -6.39 10.59
N GLY A 119 12.38 -6.33 9.56
CA GLY A 119 12.12 -7.47 8.70
C GLY A 119 10.82 -7.34 7.93
N THR A 120 10.57 -8.31 7.06
CA THR A 120 9.32 -8.44 6.31
C THR A 120 8.84 -9.89 6.27
N VAL A 121 7.53 -10.08 6.31
CA VAL A 121 6.87 -11.38 6.13
C VAL A 121 5.86 -11.25 5.00
N THR A 122 5.85 -12.20 4.07
CA THR A 122 4.94 -12.21 2.91
C THR A 122 4.10 -13.49 2.92
N ALA A 123 2.79 -13.35 2.70
CA ALA A 123 1.81 -14.43 2.66
C ALA A 123 0.84 -14.35 1.46
#